data_AF-A0A7J7QMR9-F1
#
_entry.id   AF-A0A7J7QMR9-F1
#
_cell.length_a   1.000
_cell.length_b   1.000
_cell.length_c   1.000
_cell.angle_alpha   90.00
_cell.angle_beta   90.00
_cell.angle_gamma   90.00
#
_symmetry.space_group_name_H-M   'P 1'
#
loop_
_entity.id
_entity.type
_entity.pdbx_description
1 polymer ?
#
loop_
_entity_poly.entity_id
_entity_poly.type
_entity_poly.pdbx_seq_one_letter_code
_entity_poly.pdbx_strand_id
1 'polypeptide(L)'
;MQGLDPFQLVALLLQLLKLDKPTQGDDVADYQQFVASVYGWMMDRLPRFRGRQISGALYAISRLNLYNAELVGALVQASLPILHEFSAMEYVRFLDGLQRMQVPPGDEWVNEFFRSSADKIVRTADRDELPAIFSFCQRLGWPPRLSGSPPQQQQPWSSCRTATGYACGRVPPAAGGAGGAGLAADPRAARPDRAQELPPDAERVLPGS
;
A
#
# COMPACT_ATOMS: atom_id res chain seq x y z
N MET A 1 -21.06 -21.97 -2.09
CA MET A 1 -19.63 -21.62 -1.97
C MET A 1 -19.43 -20.97 -0.61
N GLN A 2 -18.66 -21.58 0.29
CA GLN A 2 -18.27 -20.92 1.54
C GLN A 2 -17.39 -19.72 1.14
N GLY A 3 -17.88 -18.49 1.35
CA GLY A 3 -17.12 -17.29 1.01
C GLY A 3 -15.88 -17.15 1.91
N LEU A 4 -14.82 -16.54 1.38
CA LEU A 4 -13.59 -16.25 2.14
C LEU A 4 -13.93 -15.50 3.43
N ASP A 5 -13.39 -15.93 4.56
CA ASP A 5 -13.54 -15.20 5.81
C ASP A 5 -12.65 -13.93 5.82
N PRO A 6 -12.92 -12.92 6.68
CA PRO A 6 -12.10 -11.71 6.79
C PRO A 6 -10.60 -11.95 7.00
N PHE A 7 -10.25 -12.99 7.76
CA PHE A 7 -8.86 -13.31 8.06
C PHE A 7 -8.16 -13.86 6.81
N GLN A 8 -8.79 -14.78 6.09
CA GLN A 8 -8.30 -15.33 4.83
C GLN A 8 -8.15 -14.24 3.77
N LEU A 9 -9.11 -13.31 3.70
CA LEU A 9 -9.08 -12.20 2.74
C LEU A 9 -7.86 -11.28 2.98
N VAL A 10 -7.62 -10.89 4.23
CA VAL A 10 -6.47 -10.07 4.60
C VAL A 10 -5.16 -10.85 4.44
N ALA A 11 -5.14 -12.13 4.80
CA ALA A 11 -3.97 -12.98 4.57
C ALA A 11 -3.62 -13.06 3.08
N LEU A 12 -4.63 -13.21 2.20
CA LEU A 12 -4.44 -13.23 0.76
C LEU A 12 -3.86 -11.90 0.26
N LEU A 13 -4.41 -10.76 0.69
CA LEU A 13 -3.86 -9.44 0.37
C LEU A 13 -2.40 -9.28 0.82
N LEU A 14 -2.06 -9.79 2.00
CA LEU A 14 -0.68 -9.77 2.50
C LEU A 14 0.25 -10.72 1.74
N GLN A 15 -0.25 -11.83 1.19
CA GLN A 15 0.55 -12.69 0.31
C GLN A 15 0.78 -12.04 -1.06
N LEU A 16 -0.19 -11.30 -1.59
CA LEU A 16 -0.01 -10.54 -2.84
C LEU A 16 1.11 -9.51 -2.74
N LEU A 17 1.40 -8.98 -1.55
CA LEU A 17 2.56 -8.08 -1.35
C LEU A 17 3.90 -8.73 -1.67
N LYS A 18 3.96 -10.06 -1.67
CA LYS A 18 5.16 -10.84 -1.99
C LYS A 18 5.24 -11.20 -3.48
N LEU A 19 4.16 -11.03 -4.22
CA LEU A 19 4.10 -11.29 -5.64
C LEU A 19 4.40 -9.99 -6.39
N ASP A 20 5.10 -10.10 -7.51
CA ASP A 20 5.31 -8.97 -8.40
C ASP A 20 3.99 -8.57 -9.06
N LYS A 21 3.75 -7.27 -9.19
CA LYS A 21 2.58 -6.77 -9.90
C LYS A 21 2.68 -7.17 -11.38
N PRO A 22 1.61 -7.69 -11.99
CA PRO A 22 1.61 -7.97 -13.41
C PRO A 22 1.85 -6.68 -14.20
N THR A 23 2.79 -6.72 -15.14
CA THR A 23 3.23 -5.53 -15.88
C THR A 23 2.79 -5.52 -17.35
N GLN A 24 2.29 -6.62 -17.91
CA GLN A 24 1.96 -6.73 -19.34
C GLN A 24 0.77 -7.65 -19.62
N GLY A 25 0.00 -7.32 -20.66
CA GLY A 25 -0.97 -8.21 -21.30
C GLY A 25 -2.26 -8.48 -20.52
N ASP A 26 -2.81 -9.67 -20.75
CA ASP A 26 -4.09 -10.15 -20.18
C ASP A 26 -4.07 -10.20 -18.65
N ASP A 27 -2.89 -10.38 -18.03
CA ASP A 27 -2.70 -10.42 -16.58
C ASP A 27 -3.14 -9.13 -15.87
N VAL A 28 -3.14 -8.00 -16.59
CA VAL A 28 -3.59 -6.71 -16.03
C VAL A 28 -5.11 -6.68 -15.87
N ALA A 29 -5.86 -7.24 -16.82
CA ALA A 29 -7.32 -7.30 -16.75
C ALA A 29 -7.77 -8.24 -15.63
N ASP A 30 -7.13 -9.41 -15.53
CA ASP A 30 -7.37 -10.38 -14.47
C ASP A 30 -7.05 -9.79 -13.09
N TYR A 31 -5.94 -9.07 -12.96
CA TYR A 31 -5.59 -8.36 -11.74
C TYR A 31 -6.63 -7.30 -11.35
N GLN A 32 -7.12 -6.50 -12.31
CA GLN A 32 -8.16 -5.51 -12.05
C GLN A 32 -9.48 -6.15 -11.60
N GLN A 33 -9.90 -7.23 -12.26
CA GLN A 33 -11.10 -7.98 -11.88
C GLN A 33 -10.96 -8.61 -10.49
N PHE A 34 -9.79 -9.14 -10.18
CA PHE A 34 -9.45 -9.64 -8.86
C PHE A 34 -9.55 -8.53 -7.79
N VAL A 35 -8.94 -7.36 -8.04
CA VAL A 35 -8.99 -6.20 -7.13
C VAL A 35 -10.43 -5.75 -6.87
N ALA A 36 -11.23 -5.62 -7.93
CA ALA A 36 -12.65 -5.24 -7.82
C ALA A 36 -13.44 -6.26 -6.96
N SER A 37 -13.18 -7.55 -7.15
CA SER A 37 -13.79 -8.63 -6.37
C SER A 37 -13.39 -8.54 -4.89
N VAL A 38 -12.11 -8.29 -4.60
CA VAL A 38 -11.62 -8.11 -3.23
C VAL A 38 -12.30 -6.94 -2.54
N TYR A 39 -12.46 -5.79 -3.19
CA TYR A 39 -13.16 -4.65 -2.58
C TYR A 39 -14.61 -4.99 -2.25
N GLY A 40 -15.33 -5.64 -3.17
CA GLY A 40 -16.70 -6.08 -2.93
C GLY A 40 -16.78 -7.03 -1.72
N TRP A 41 -15.87 -8.01 -1.64
CA TRP A 41 -15.82 -8.93 -0.51
C TRP A 41 -15.45 -8.26 0.81
N MET A 42 -14.53 -7.29 0.79
CA MET A 42 -14.14 -6.53 1.97
C MET A 42 -15.30 -5.70 2.51
N MET A 43 -15.99 -4.96 1.65
CA MET A 43 -17.13 -4.12 2.04
C MET A 43 -18.26 -4.95 2.64
N ASP A 44 -18.61 -6.07 2.00
CA ASP A 44 -19.64 -7.01 2.48
C ASP A 44 -19.31 -7.60 3.87
N ARG A 45 -18.01 -7.81 4.16
CA ARG A 45 -17.55 -8.47 5.38
C ARG A 45 -17.05 -7.52 6.46
N LEU A 46 -16.99 -6.23 6.17
CA LEU A 46 -16.43 -5.22 7.07
C LEU A 46 -16.99 -5.27 8.50
N PRO A 47 -18.30 -5.49 8.73
CA PRO A 47 -18.86 -5.61 10.09
C PRO A 47 -18.26 -6.74 10.94
N ARG A 48 -17.53 -7.68 10.32
CA ARG A 48 -16.91 -8.85 10.98
C ARG A 48 -15.41 -8.68 11.17
N PHE A 49 -14.83 -7.57 10.70
CA PHE A 49 -13.40 -7.31 10.85
C PHE A 49 -13.06 -6.97 12.31
N ARG A 50 -11.92 -7.45 12.79
CA ARG A 50 -11.33 -7.00 14.06
C ARG A 50 -10.10 -6.15 13.78
N GLY A 51 -9.49 -5.59 14.83
CA GLY A 51 -8.35 -4.67 14.69
C GLY A 51 -7.21 -5.21 13.81
N ARG A 52 -6.91 -6.50 13.94
CA ARG A 52 -5.91 -7.19 13.10
C ARG A 52 -6.25 -7.17 11.62
N GLN A 53 -7.50 -7.44 11.28
CA GLN A 53 -7.95 -7.46 9.89
C GLN A 53 -8.02 -6.04 9.32
N ILE A 54 -8.51 -5.05 10.08
CA ILE A 54 -8.58 -3.67 9.61
C ILE A 54 -7.19 -3.09 9.36
N SER A 55 -6.29 -3.18 10.34
CA SER A 55 -4.91 -2.67 10.21
C SER A 55 -4.14 -3.40 9.11
N GLY A 56 -4.29 -4.72 9.00
CA GLY A 56 -3.66 -5.52 7.95
C GLY A 56 -4.20 -5.20 6.55
N ALA A 57 -5.51 -5.02 6.41
CA ALA A 57 -6.15 -4.59 5.18
C ALA A 57 -5.65 -3.23 4.72
N LEU A 58 -5.65 -2.24 5.62
CA LEU A 58 -5.23 -0.88 5.31
C LEU A 58 -3.74 -0.83 4.90
N TYR A 59 -2.90 -1.58 5.61
CA TYR A 59 -1.49 -1.74 5.27
C TYR A 59 -1.33 -2.36 3.88
N ALA A 60 -2.00 -3.47 3.59
CA ALA A 60 -1.90 -4.13 2.29
C ALA A 60 -2.41 -3.25 1.14
N ILE A 61 -3.55 -2.57 1.32
CA ILE A 61 -4.12 -1.63 0.34
C ILE A 61 -3.12 -0.53 0.00
N SER A 62 -2.51 0.11 1.01
CA SER A 62 -1.55 1.19 0.79
C SER A 62 -0.30 0.71 0.04
N ARG A 63 0.19 -0.49 0.34
CA ARG A 63 1.38 -1.08 -0.27
C ARG A 63 1.13 -1.59 -1.69
N LEU A 64 -0.07 -2.11 -1.96
CA LEU A 64 -0.48 -2.53 -3.30
C LEU A 64 -0.92 -1.35 -4.18
N ASN A 65 -0.95 -0.12 -3.65
CA ASN A 65 -1.47 1.08 -4.34
C ASN A 65 -2.91 0.89 -4.82
N LEU A 66 -3.73 0.26 -3.98
CA LEU A 66 -5.13 -0.12 -4.22
C LEU A 66 -6.08 0.90 -3.56
N TYR A 67 -5.74 2.18 -3.66
CA TYR A 67 -6.50 3.21 -2.96
C TYR A 67 -7.94 3.32 -3.51
N ASN A 68 -8.90 3.16 -2.62
CA ASN A 68 -10.31 3.45 -2.84
C ASN A 68 -10.81 4.25 -1.63
N ALA A 69 -11.28 5.48 -1.88
CA ALA A 69 -11.65 6.40 -0.81
C ALA A 69 -12.81 5.89 0.06
N GLU A 70 -13.79 5.21 -0.54
CA GLU A 70 -14.95 4.65 0.16
C GLU A 70 -14.54 3.50 1.07
N LEU A 71 -13.75 2.55 0.57
CA LEU A 71 -13.23 1.43 1.35
C LEU A 71 -12.32 1.89 2.50
N VAL A 72 -11.40 2.83 2.21
CA VAL A 72 -10.51 3.38 3.25
C VAL A 72 -11.31 4.13 4.31
N GLY A 73 -12.28 4.96 3.90
CA GLY A 73 -13.19 5.64 4.82
C GLY A 73 -13.96 4.65 5.69
N ALA A 74 -14.49 3.59 5.09
CA ALA A 74 -15.21 2.54 5.80
C ALA A 74 -14.32 1.78 6.80
N LEU A 75 -13.08 1.43 6.42
CA LEU A 75 -12.10 0.81 7.33
C LEU A 75 -11.75 1.72 8.51
N VAL A 76 -11.58 3.03 8.27
CA VAL A 76 -11.32 4.00 9.34
C VAL A 76 -12.53 4.09 10.29
N GLN A 77 -13.74 4.21 9.76
CA GLN A 77 -14.97 4.25 10.57
C GLN A 77 -15.18 2.95 11.37
N ALA A 78 -14.97 1.79 10.74
CA ALA A 78 -15.08 0.49 11.39
C ALA A 78 -14.03 0.28 12.50
N SER A 79 -12.89 0.95 12.41
CA SER A 79 -11.85 0.87 13.45
C SER A 79 -12.20 1.63 14.72
N LEU A 80 -12.96 2.72 14.61
CA LEU A 80 -13.25 3.65 15.71
C LEU A 80 -13.75 2.95 16.99
N PRO A 81 -14.81 2.10 16.95
CA PRO A 81 -15.33 1.48 18.18
C PRO A 81 -14.37 0.44 18.80
N ILE A 82 -13.41 -0.07 18.04
CA ILE A 82 -12.48 -1.13 18.47
C ILE A 82 -11.04 -0.64 18.60
N LEU A 83 -10.80 0.67 18.58
CA LEU A 83 -9.45 1.23 18.67
C LEU A 83 -8.75 0.73 19.93
N HIS A 84 -9.41 0.76 21.08
CA HIS A 84 -8.88 0.30 22.36
C HIS A 84 -8.37 -1.16 22.34
N GLU A 85 -8.85 -1.98 21.42
CA GLU A 85 -8.43 -3.38 21.28
C GLU A 85 -7.09 -3.51 20.54
N PHE A 86 -6.70 -2.53 19.72
CA PHE A 86 -5.48 -2.59 18.90
C PHE A 86 -4.22 -2.76 19.76
N SER A 87 -3.36 -3.65 19.32
CA SER A 87 -1.96 -3.75 19.73
C SER A 87 -1.11 -2.64 19.09
N ALA A 88 0.09 -2.42 19.63
CA ALA A 88 1.02 -1.42 19.10
C ALA A 88 1.39 -1.69 17.63
N MET A 89 1.68 -2.94 17.24
CA MET A 89 1.89 -3.32 15.83
C MET A 89 0.69 -3.01 14.92
N GLU A 90 -0.53 -3.17 15.41
CA GLU A 90 -1.74 -2.85 14.62
C GLU A 90 -1.87 -1.34 14.41
N TYR A 91 -1.53 -0.51 15.41
CA TYR A 91 -1.41 0.93 15.21
C TYR A 91 -0.33 1.30 14.21
N VAL A 92 0.87 0.70 14.31
CA VAL A 92 1.96 0.94 13.35
C VAL A 92 1.48 0.69 11.92
N ARG A 93 0.83 -0.44 11.66
CA ARG A 93 0.31 -0.80 10.34
C ARG A 93 -0.79 0.12 9.86
N PHE A 94 -1.72 0.45 10.75
CA PHE A 94 -2.84 1.32 10.44
C PHE A 94 -2.35 2.73 10.08
N LEU A 95 -1.48 3.30 10.92
CA LEU A 95 -0.92 4.63 10.71
C LEU A 95 0.02 4.71 9.51
N ASP A 96 0.86 3.68 9.26
CA ASP A 96 1.67 3.61 8.03
C ASP A 96 0.79 3.58 6.78
N GLY A 97 -0.31 2.81 6.81
CA GLY A 97 -1.27 2.73 5.73
C GLY A 97 -1.88 4.10 5.40
N LEU A 98 -2.38 4.80 6.43
CA LEU A 98 -2.94 6.15 6.30
C LEU A 98 -1.91 7.15 5.76
N GLN A 99 -0.70 7.13 6.32
CA GLN A 99 0.37 8.05 5.91
C GLN A 99 0.75 7.84 4.45
N ARG A 100 0.92 6.59 4.00
CA ARG A 100 1.28 6.27 2.61
C ARG A 100 0.23 6.75 1.61
N MET A 101 -1.04 6.63 1.97
CA MET A 101 -2.16 7.09 1.15
C MET A 101 -2.43 8.60 1.32
N GLN A 102 -1.72 9.27 2.24
CA GLN A 102 -1.94 10.67 2.61
C GLN A 102 -3.39 10.97 3.02
N VAL A 103 -4.02 10.00 3.71
CA VAL A 103 -5.39 10.12 4.22
C VAL A 103 -5.35 10.30 5.72
N PRO A 104 -5.51 11.53 6.23
CA PRO A 104 -5.67 11.73 7.66
C PRO A 104 -7.07 11.23 8.07
N PRO A 105 -7.21 10.41 9.13
CA PRO A 105 -8.50 10.15 9.74
C PRO A 105 -9.06 11.44 10.36
N GLY A 106 -10.38 11.47 10.54
CA GLY A 106 -11.06 12.63 11.12
C GLY A 106 -10.74 12.85 12.61
N ASP A 107 -11.04 14.05 13.11
CA ASP A 107 -10.74 14.47 14.48
C ASP A 107 -11.31 13.52 15.55
N GLU A 108 -12.48 12.93 15.30
CA GLU A 108 -13.10 11.96 16.22
C GLU A 108 -12.19 10.74 16.45
N TRP A 109 -11.63 10.20 15.37
CA TRP A 109 -10.71 9.07 15.44
C TRP A 109 -9.42 9.44 16.19
N VAL A 110 -8.88 10.63 15.91
CA VAL A 110 -7.66 11.12 16.55
C VAL A 110 -7.87 11.32 18.05
N ASN A 111 -8.99 11.93 18.43
CA ASN A 111 -9.36 12.12 19.83
C ASN A 111 -9.53 10.76 20.54
N GLU A 112 -10.18 9.80 19.90
CA GLU A 112 -10.36 8.47 20.48
C GLU A 112 -9.03 7.74 20.64
N PHE A 113 -8.17 7.78 19.62
CA PHE A 113 -6.83 7.22 19.68
C PHE A 113 -6.03 7.76 20.89
N PHE A 114 -5.99 9.07 21.09
CA PHE A 114 -5.27 9.62 22.24
C PHE A 114 -5.96 9.31 23.58
N ARG A 115 -7.29 9.24 23.60
CA ARG A 115 -8.07 8.95 24.82
C ARG A 115 -7.95 7.50 25.27
N SER A 116 -8.12 6.54 24.36
CA SER A 116 -8.23 5.11 24.67
C SER A 116 -6.91 4.35 24.58
N SER A 117 -5.96 4.87 23.80
CA SER A 117 -4.83 4.05 23.33
C SER A 117 -3.48 4.52 23.83
N ALA A 118 -3.35 5.80 24.19
CA ALA A 118 -2.06 6.38 24.56
C ALA A 118 -1.40 5.65 25.74
N ASP A 119 -2.12 5.42 26.84
CA ASP A 119 -1.58 4.72 28.02
C ASP A 119 -1.23 3.26 27.69
N LYS A 120 -2.09 2.56 26.94
CA LYS A 120 -1.85 1.18 26.51
C LYS A 120 -0.58 1.09 25.64
N ILE A 121 -0.46 1.94 24.62
CA ILE A 121 0.68 1.94 23.70
C ILE A 121 1.98 2.16 24.47
N VAL A 122 2.03 3.11 25.41
CA VAL A 122 3.24 3.35 26.22
C VAL A 122 3.63 2.14 27.07
N ARG A 123 2.65 1.35 27.54
CA ARG A 123 2.90 0.15 28.36
C ARG A 123 3.27 -1.09 27.56
N THR A 124 2.70 -1.26 26.37
CA THR A 124 2.77 -2.53 25.62
C THR A 124 3.62 -2.47 24.36
N ALA A 125 3.96 -1.27 23.87
CA ALA A 125 4.74 -1.14 22.64
C ALA A 125 6.18 -1.61 22.86
N ASP A 126 6.67 -2.39 21.91
CA ASP A 126 8.07 -2.76 21.83
C ASP A 126 8.94 -1.54 21.48
N ARG A 127 10.26 -1.70 21.67
CA ARG A 127 11.27 -0.66 21.49
C ARG A 127 11.14 0.10 20.15
N ASP A 128 10.74 -0.59 19.10
CA ASP A 128 10.69 -0.03 17.74
C ASP A 128 9.30 0.49 17.34
N GLU A 129 8.24 0.08 18.05
CA GLU A 129 6.86 0.44 17.71
C GLU A 129 6.50 1.83 18.21
N LEU A 130 6.89 2.16 19.44
CA LEU A 130 6.58 3.45 20.05
C LEU A 130 7.15 4.64 19.24
N PRO A 131 8.45 4.64 18.85
CA PRO A 131 9.00 5.69 17.99
C PRO A 131 8.30 5.77 16.63
N ALA A 132 7.92 4.62 16.06
CA ALA A 132 7.22 4.59 14.78
C ALA A 132 5.85 5.26 14.89
N ILE A 133 5.05 4.90 15.89
CA ILE A 133 3.73 5.51 16.15
C ILE A 133 3.86 7.03 16.31
N PHE A 134 4.79 7.52 17.14
CA PHE A 134 5.00 8.96 17.31
C PHE A 134 5.41 9.65 16.02
N SER A 135 6.30 9.02 15.23
CA SER A 135 6.72 9.54 13.94
C SER A 135 5.57 9.63 12.94
N PHE A 136 4.67 8.64 12.92
CA PHE A 136 3.45 8.69 12.12
C PHE A 136 2.51 9.82 12.56
N CYS A 137 2.25 9.94 13.86
CA CYS A 137 1.41 11.02 14.40
C CYS A 137 1.96 12.41 14.02
N GLN A 138 3.27 12.62 14.13
CA GLN A 138 3.89 13.87 13.70
C GLN A 138 3.71 14.15 12.20
N ARG A 139 3.93 13.14 11.33
CA ARG A 139 3.76 13.28 9.88
C ARG A 139 2.30 13.50 9.46
N LEU A 140 1.35 12.99 10.24
CA LEU A 140 -0.08 13.20 10.04
C LEU A 140 -0.57 14.53 10.64
N GLY A 141 0.31 15.31 11.27
CA GLY A 141 -0.03 16.61 11.85
C GLY A 141 -0.68 16.54 13.23
N TRP A 142 -0.49 15.43 13.95
CA TRP A 142 -0.99 15.22 15.32
C TRP A 142 0.16 15.20 16.31
N PRO A 143 0.81 16.35 16.56
CA PRO A 143 1.81 16.39 17.62
C PRO A 143 1.12 16.03 18.94
N PRO A 144 1.78 15.25 19.82
CA PRO A 144 1.26 14.98 21.14
C PRO A 144 1.03 16.33 21.84
N ARG A 145 -0.24 16.62 22.16
CA ARG A 145 -0.58 17.84 22.90
C ARG A 145 -0.04 17.65 24.30
N LEU A 146 1.10 18.28 24.60
CA LEU A 146 1.51 18.50 25.98
C LEU A 146 0.38 19.27 26.66
N SER A 147 -0.15 18.75 27.76
CA SER A 147 -1.27 19.36 28.47
C SER A 147 -0.94 20.82 28.81
N GLY A 148 -1.66 21.77 28.22
CA GLY A 148 -1.50 23.21 28.49
C GLY A 148 -1.38 24.12 27.26
N SER A 149 -1.18 23.58 26.06
CA SER A 149 -1.13 24.41 24.84
C SER A 149 -2.54 24.78 24.35
N PRO A 150 -2.79 26.04 23.95
CA PRO A 150 -4.08 26.45 23.39
C PRO A 150 -4.41 25.64 22.13
N PRO A 151 -5.70 25.46 21.80
CA PRO A 151 -6.11 24.75 20.60
C PRO A 151 -5.59 25.51 19.38
N GLN A 152 -4.45 25.08 18.83
CA GLN A 152 -4.00 25.55 17.54
C GLN A 152 -5.06 25.13 16.53
N GLN A 153 -5.73 26.14 15.96
CA GLN A 153 -6.71 25.99 14.90
C GLN A 153 -6.04 25.15 13.80
N GLN A 154 -6.47 23.91 13.64
CA GLN A 154 -6.06 23.11 12.48
C GLN A 154 -6.48 23.91 11.26
N GLN A 155 -5.51 24.37 10.46
CA GLN A 155 -5.79 25.02 9.19
C GLN A 155 -6.66 24.04 8.37
N PRO A 156 -7.86 24.46 7.90
CA PRO A 156 -8.71 23.58 7.14
C PRO A 156 -8.00 23.19 5.85
N TRP A 157 -7.59 21.92 5.76
CA TRP A 157 -6.81 21.31 4.68
C TRP A 157 -7.53 21.30 3.32
N SER A 158 -8.73 21.86 3.22
CA SER A 158 -9.40 22.22 1.96
C SER A 158 -8.52 23.06 1.02
N SER A 159 -7.47 23.71 1.52
CA SER A 159 -6.50 24.50 0.75
C SER A 159 -5.36 23.69 0.11
N CYS A 160 -5.17 22.41 0.42
CA CYS A 160 -4.13 21.57 -0.21
C CYS A 160 -4.59 20.87 -1.51
N ARG A 161 -5.77 21.21 -2.04
CA ARG A 161 -6.40 20.49 -3.17
C ARG A 161 -5.94 20.91 -4.57
N THR A 162 -4.82 21.62 -4.72
CA THR A 162 -4.31 22.07 -6.04
C THR A 162 -2.95 21.50 -6.42
N ALA A 163 -2.48 20.44 -5.76
CA ALA A 163 -1.20 19.81 -6.09
C ALA A 163 -1.25 18.29 -5.97
N THR A 164 -2.02 17.63 -6.84
CA THR A 164 -1.79 16.21 -7.15
C THR A 164 -1.81 16.03 -8.67
N GLY A 165 -0.68 16.31 -9.28
CA GLY A 165 -0.31 15.82 -10.61
C GLY A 165 0.07 14.34 -10.56
N TYR A 166 -0.85 13.47 -10.13
CA TYR A 166 -0.78 12.05 -10.49
C TYR A 166 -1.47 11.91 -11.84
N ALA A 167 -0.70 12.14 -12.89
CA ALA A 167 -1.06 11.69 -14.22
C ALA A 167 -1.07 10.16 -14.21
N CYS A 168 -2.27 9.57 -14.19
CA CYS A 168 -2.54 8.31 -14.85
C CYS A 168 -1.89 8.34 -16.25
N GLY A 169 -1.27 7.22 -16.64
CA GLY A 169 -0.56 7.07 -17.90
C GLY A 169 -1.33 7.68 -19.07
N ARG A 170 -0.70 8.66 -19.73
CA ARG A 170 -1.09 9.10 -21.06
C ARG A 170 -0.21 8.38 -22.08
N VAL A 171 -0.87 7.55 -22.87
CA VAL A 171 -0.47 7.15 -24.22
C VAL A 171 0.00 8.39 -24.99
N PRO A 172 1.16 8.37 -25.67
CA PRO A 172 1.57 9.48 -26.53
C PRO A 172 0.61 9.59 -27.72
N PRO A 173 0.17 10.80 -28.10
CA PRO A 173 -0.66 10.98 -29.27
C PRO A 173 0.17 10.71 -30.54
N ALA A 174 -0.42 9.95 -31.45
CA ALA A 174 0.03 9.84 -32.83
C ALA A 174 0.01 11.22 -33.50
N ALA A 175 1.16 11.63 -34.06
CA ALA A 175 1.24 12.72 -35.02
C ALA A 175 2.16 12.30 -36.16
N GLY A 176 1.55 11.89 -37.28
CA GLY A 176 2.13 12.12 -38.61
C GLY A 176 2.00 13.62 -38.95
N GLY A 177 2.76 14.21 -39.87
CA GLY A 177 3.83 13.75 -40.74
C GLY A 177 4.26 14.91 -41.65
N ALA A 178 5.31 14.66 -42.44
CA ALA A 178 5.89 15.46 -43.55
C ALA A 178 6.72 16.69 -43.14
N GLY A 179 7.93 16.96 -43.64
CA GLY A 179 8.85 16.41 -44.66
C GLY A 179 10.07 17.37 -44.69
N GLY A 180 11.25 17.13 -45.27
CA GLY A 180 11.82 16.06 -46.07
C GLY A 180 13.31 16.38 -46.37
N ALA A 181 13.97 15.42 -47.04
CA ALA A 181 15.21 15.50 -47.83
C ALA A 181 16.55 15.89 -47.18
N GLY A 182 17.49 14.94 -47.20
CA GLY A 182 18.93 15.16 -47.03
C GLY A 182 19.73 13.86 -47.01
N LEU A 183 20.04 13.32 -48.20
CA LEU A 183 20.88 12.15 -48.47
C LEU A 183 22.32 12.29 -47.91
N ALA A 184 22.83 11.22 -47.29
CA ALA A 184 24.18 10.71 -47.56
C ALA A 184 24.33 9.30 -46.93
N ALA A 185 24.65 8.34 -47.79
CA ALA A 185 25.01 6.98 -47.43
C ALA A 185 26.50 6.90 -47.05
N ASP A 186 26.88 6.00 -46.14
CA ASP A 186 27.97 5.03 -46.38
C ASP A 186 27.94 3.90 -45.33
N PRO A 187 28.00 2.61 -45.74
CA PRO A 187 28.01 1.46 -44.85
C PRO A 187 29.42 0.85 -44.70
N ARG A 188 29.80 0.42 -43.49
CA ARG A 188 30.62 -0.80 -43.24
C ARG A 188 31.12 -0.90 -41.81
N ALA A 189 30.96 -2.11 -41.27
CA ALA A 189 31.85 -2.87 -40.36
C ALA A 189 31.00 -3.48 -39.23
N ALA A 190 30.42 -4.67 -39.42
CA ALA A 190 31.10 -5.96 -39.23
C ALA A 190 31.80 -6.05 -37.87
N ARG A 191 31.26 -6.87 -36.95
CA ARG A 191 31.90 -8.11 -36.48
C ARG A 191 31.04 -8.86 -35.43
N PRO A 192 31.33 -10.17 -35.22
CA PRO A 192 30.35 -11.19 -34.91
C PRO A 192 30.48 -11.76 -33.49
N ASP A 193 29.61 -12.74 -33.24
CA ASP A 193 29.80 -13.92 -32.37
C ASP A 193 30.21 -13.70 -30.92
N ARG A 194 29.26 -13.98 -30.03
CA ARG A 194 29.59 -14.52 -28.72
C ARG A 194 28.66 -15.67 -28.40
N ALA A 195 29.09 -16.86 -28.83
CA ALA A 195 28.66 -18.13 -28.28
C ALA A 195 28.84 -18.08 -26.75
N GLN A 196 27.76 -18.31 -26.01
CA GLN A 196 27.84 -18.69 -24.60
C GLN A 196 27.91 -20.22 -24.55
N GLU A 197 29.08 -20.70 -24.14
CA GLU A 197 29.33 -22.09 -23.74
C GLU A 197 28.35 -22.51 -22.63
N LEU A 198 27.62 -23.60 -22.90
CA LEU A 198 26.97 -24.43 -21.89
C LEU A 198 28.04 -25.36 -21.28
N PRO A 199 28.19 -25.42 -19.95
CA PRO A 199 28.99 -26.47 -19.33
C PRO A 199 28.25 -27.82 -19.38
N PRO A 200 28.95 -28.93 -19.65
CA PRO A 200 28.38 -30.27 -19.75
C PRO A 200 28.07 -30.89 -18.39
N ASP A 201 27.15 -31.86 -18.45
CA ASP A 201 26.65 -32.74 -17.41
C ASP A 201 27.71 -33.25 -16.42
N ALA A 202 27.46 -33.04 -15.13
CA ALA A 202 28.14 -33.77 -14.07
C ALA A 202 27.39 -35.09 -13.81
N GLU A 203 27.72 -36.12 -14.59
CA GLU A 203 27.53 -37.52 -14.21
C GLU A 203 28.22 -37.79 -12.87
N ARG A 204 27.45 -37.90 -11.78
CA ARG A 204 27.90 -38.56 -10.56
C ARG A 204 27.59 -40.04 -10.63
N VAL A 205 28.58 -40.77 -11.13
CA VAL A 205 28.81 -42.19 -10.87
C VAL A 205 29.00 -42.40 -9.37
N LEU A 206 28.18 -43.26 -8.76
CA LEU A 206 28.48 -43.90 -7.47
C LEU A 206 28.79 -45.38 -7.74
N PRO A 207 30.00 -45.85 -7.40
CA PRO A 207 30.25 -47.27 -7.20
C PRO A 207 30.58 -47.56 -5.73
N GLY A 208 29.79 -48.48 -5.16
CA GLY A 208 30.24 -49.55 -4.28
C GLY A 208 30.82 -49.21 -2.90
N SER A 209 30.13 -49.61 -1.84
CA SER A 209 30.45 -50.82 -1.05
C SER A 209 29.41 -51.01 0.05
#